data_AF-A0A031K067-F1
#
_entry.id   AF-A0A031K067-F1
#
_cell.length_a   1.000
_cell.length_b   1.000
_cell.length_c   1.000
_cell.angle_alpha   90.00
_cell.angle_beta   90.00
_cell.angle_gamma   90.00
#
_symmetry.space_group_name_H-M   'P 1'
#
loop_
_entity.id
_entity.type
_entity.pdbx_description
1 polymer ?
#
loop_
_entity_poly.entity_id
_entity_poly.type
_entity_poly.pdbx_seq_one_letter_code
_entity_poly.pdbx_strand_id
1 'polypeptide(L)'
;MSCPALIDFEASCLPEYGQSYPIEVAVARIDGSNRAWLIRPAEAWRYWDWSDEAEALHGISRQMLDDEGLPPAQVLAEMAEFVAGCPVYADADLDEFWLEVLCQAVGAKLPFPVHYLGEFLKDGGYSRPQVVAALEEAKRLLPKEHLAREDAKRLAMVVKLLVDGEVEPSSRT
;
A
#
# COMPACT_ATOMS: atom_id res chain seq x y z
N MET A 1 -11.27 -19.81 -2.58
CA MET A 1 -10.20 -19.11 -1.84
C MET A 1 -10.52 -17.63 -1.90
N SER A 2 -10.38 -16.89 -0.81
CA SER A 2 -10.51 -15.42 -0.83
C SER A 2 -9.39 -14.82 -1.69
N CYS A 3 -9.68 -13.76 -2.43
CA CYS A 3 -8.69 -13.05 -3.25
C CYS A 3 -7.89 -12.09 -2.33
N PRO A 4 -6.58 -12.29 -2.09
CA PRO A 4 -5.78 -11.35 -1.31
C PRO A 4 -5.73 -9.96 -1.95
N ALA A 5 -5.66 -8.95 -1.08
CA ALA A 5 -5.47 -7.56 -1.44
C ALA A 5 -4.16 -7.06 -0.83
N LEU A 6 -3.45 -6.22 -1.57
CA LEU A 6 -2.18 -5.62 -1.18
C LEU A 6 -2.41 -4.13 -1.02
N ILE A 7 -2.08 -3.59 0.14
CA ILE A 7 -2.23 -2.18 0.48
C ILE A 7 -0.86 -1.51 0.58
N ASP A 8 -0.80 -0.25 0.18
CA ASP A 8 0.38 0.60 0.28
C ASP A 8 -0.05 2.05 0.56
N PHE A 9 0.70 2.75 1.40
CA PHE A 9 0.52 4.16 1.73
C PHE A 9 1.75 4.99 1.38
N GLU A 10 1.48 6.17 0.81
CA GLU A 10 2.45 7.28 0.81
C GLU A 10 2.13 8.24 1.93
N ALA A 11 3.16 8.93 2.44
CA ALA A 11 3.04 9.78 3.62
C ALA A 11 3.70 11.15 3.46
N SER A 12 3.29 12.09 4.32
CA SER A 12 3.81 13.47 4.34
C SER A 12 5.29 13.57 4.70
N CYS A 13 5.80 12.60 5.47
CA CYS A 13 7.20 12.39 5.80
C CYS A 13 7.38 10.99 6.40
N LEU A 14 8.62 10.52 6.59
CA LEU A 14 8.85 9.32 7.39
C LEU A 14 8.60 9.58 8.89
N PRO A 15 8.04 8.62 9.65
CA PRO A 15 7.73 8.82 11.07
C PRO A 15 8.97 9.04 11.96
N GLU A 16 10.15 8.61 11.50
CA GLU A 16 11.42 8.86 12.19
C GLU A 16 11.86 10.34 12.15
N TYR A 17 11.29 11.14 11.24
CA TYR A 17 11.61 12.55 11.07
C TYR A 17 10.55 13.50 11.62
N GLY A 18 9.38 13.00 12.03
CA GLY A 18 8.29 13.84 12.52
C GLY A 18 6.94 13.12 12.66
N GLN A 19 5.92 13.88 13.06
CA GLN A 19 4.54 13.42 13.02
C GLN A 19 4.06 13.35 11.57
N SER A 20 3.83 12.13 11.09
CA SER A 20 3.53 11.83 9.69
C SER A 20 2.07 11.41 9.50
N TYR A 21 1.46 11.79 8.38
CA TYR A 21 0.11 11.40 7.99
C TYR A 21 0.05 10.88 6.55
N PRO A 22 -0.92 10.01 6.22
CA PRO A 22 -1.02 9.45 4.88
C PRO A 22 -1.54 10.47 3.87
N ILE A 23 -0.97 10.46 2.66
CA ILE A 23 -1.29 11.40 1.57
C ILE A 23 -1.83 10.68 0.32
N GLU A 24 -1.47 9.42 0.11
CA GLU A 24 -2.09 8.51 -0.85
C GLU A 24 -2.26 7.15 -0.18
N VAL A 25 -3.32 6.45 -0.52
CA VAL A 25 -3.46 5.01 -0.23
C VAL A 25 -3.90 4.30 -1.49
N ALA A 26 -3.35 3.12 -1.72
CA ALA A 26 -3.83 2.26 -2.79
C ALA A 26 -4.00 0.82 -2.31
N VAL A 27 -4.94 0.14 -2.96
CA VAL A 27 -5.15 -1.29 -2.77
C VAL A 27 -5.25 -1.98 -4.12
N ALA A 28 -4.54 -3.09 -4.28
CA ALA A 28 -4.62 -3.95 -5.45
C ALA A 28 -4.90 -5.39 -5.06
N ARG A 29 -5.91 -6.00 -5.68
CA ARG A 29 -6.25 -7.42 -5.55
C ARG A 29 -5.49 -8.23 -6.59
N ILE A 30 -5.20 -9.49 -6.28
CA ILE A 30 -4.51 -10.37 -7.22
C ILE A 30 -5.33 -10.74 -8.47
N ASP A 31 -6.63 -10.42 -8.48
CA ASP A 31 -7.50 -10.55 -9.66
C ASP A 31 -7.32 -9.41 -10.68
N GLY A 32 -6.46 -8.42 -10.36
CA GLY A 32 -6.16 -7.26 -11.19
C GLY A 32 -6.97 -6.00 -10.84
N SER A 33 -8.03 -6.13 -10.05
CA SER A 33 -8.79 -4.97 -9.55
C SER A 33 -7.92 -4.14 -8.62
N ASN A 34 -7.88 -2.84 -8.82
CA ASN A 34 -7.11 -1.93 -7.98
C ASN A 34 -7.80 -0.58 -7.86
N ARG A 35 -7.49 0.14 -6.79
CA ARG A 35 -7.98 1.50 -6.55
C ARG A 35 -6.96 2.28 -5.73
N ALA A 36 -6.87 3.58 -5.99
CA ALA A 36 -6.02 4.50 -5.25
C ALA A 36 -6.79 5.77 -4.93
N TRP A 37 -6.41 6.41 -3.82
CA TRP A 37 -7.06 7.60 -3.29
C TRP A 37 -6.00 8.57 -2.80
N LEU A 38 -6.05 9.80 -3.30
CA LEU A 38 -5.39 10.93 -2.65
C LEU A 38 -6.20 11.34 -1.41
N ILE A 39 -5.50 11.60 -0.31
CA ILE A 39 -6.10 11.89 0.99
C ILE A 39 -5.91 13.36 1.28
N ARG A 40 -7.02 14.09 1.38
CA ARG A 40 -6.97 15.50 1.82
C ARG A 40 -6.51 15.55 3.28
N PRO A 41 -5.54 16.41 3.64
CA PRO A 41 -5.10 16.53 5.02
C PRO A 41 -6.27 16.87 5.95
N ALA A 42 -6.42 16.09 7.02
CA ALA A 42 -7.39 16.38 8.06
C ALA A 42 -6.97 17.63 8.86
N GLU A 43 -7.94 18.36 9.41
CA GLU A 43 -7.65 19.51 10.30
C GLU A 43 -6.79 19.11 11.50
N ALA A 44 -6.92 17.86 11.97
CA ALA A 44 -6.11 17.31 13.06
C ALA A 44 -4.60 17.25 12.73
N TRP A 45 -4.24 17.20 11.44
CA TRP A 45 -2.86 17.12 10.96
C TRP A 45 -2.28 18.47 10.55
N ARG A 46 -3.00 19.58 10.80
CA ARG A 46 -2.61 20.93 10.33
C ARG A 46 -1.18 21.33 10.70
N TYR A 47 -0.70 20.89 11.86
CA TYR A 47 0.63 21.21 12.39
C TYR A 47 1.59 20.01 12.35
N TRP A 48 1.24 18.95 11.64
CA TRP A 48 2.08 17.78 11.45
C TRP A 48 3.09 18.04 10.33
N ASP A 49 4.15 17.24 10.32
CA ASP A 49 5.32 17.46 9.49
C ASP A 49 5.05 17.13 8.02
N TRP A 50 5.72 17.86 7.14
CA TRP A 50 5.77 17.62 5.70
C TRP A 50 7.18 17.87 5.22
N SER A 51 7.67 16.93 4.45
CA SER A 51 9.04 16.92 3.94
C SER A 51 9.02 17.20 2.44
N ASP A 52 9.85 18.14 2.00
CA ASP A 52 10.06 18.43 0.58
C ASP A 52 10.65 17.20 -0.13
N GLU A 53 11.40 16.36 0.59
CA GLU A 53 11.93 15.09 0.10
C GLU A 53 10.80 14.09 -0.20
N ALA A 54 9.80 13.97 0.67
CA ALA A 54 8.63 13.13 0.43
C ALA A 54 7.79 13.66 -0.74
N GLU A 55 7.54 14.97 -0.79
CA GLU A 55 6.84 15.58 -1.93
C GLU A 55 7.57 15.33 -3.26
N ALA A 56 8.90 15.48 -3.29
CA ALA A 56 9.69 15.23 -4.49
C ALA A 56 9.74 13.74 -4.87
N LEU A 57 9.77 12.85 -3.88
CA LEU A 57 9.80 11.40 -4.07
C LEU A 57 8.48 10.88 -4.68
N HIS A 58 7.36 11.28 -4.09
CA HIS A 58 6.03 10.81 -4.50
C HIS A 58 5.44 11.64 -5.65
N GLY A 59 5.93 12.86 -5.86
CA GLY A 59 5.35 13.81 -6.82
C GLY A 59 3.95 14.27 -6.43
N ILE A 60 3.61 14.21 -5.14
CA ILE A 60 2.32 14.58 -4.58
C ILE A 60 2.52 15.82 -3.71
N SER A 61 2.03 16.97 -4.17
CA SER A 61 2.12 18.23 -3.44
C SER A 61 0.94 18.45 -2.50
N ARG A 62 1.11 19.28 -1.46
CA ARG A 62 -0.01 19.69 -0.60
C ARG A 62 -1.17 20.28 -1.39
N GLN A 63 -0.86 21.11 -2.41
CA GLN A 63 -1.87 21.73 -3.26
C GLN A 63 -2.69 20.67 -4.02
N MET A 64 -2.05 19.61 -4.51
CA MET A 64 -2.74 18.50 -5.17
C MET A 64 -3.69 17.79 -4.19
N LEU A 65 -3.30 17.59 -2.94
CA LEU A 65 -4.18 17.00 -1.93
C LEU A 65 -5.37 17.89 -1.56
N ASP A 66 -5.17 19.21 -1.55
CA ASP A 66 -6.26 20.16 -1.29
C ASP A 66 -7.27 20.19 -2.45
N ASP A 67 -6.78 20.15 -3.69
CA ASP A 67 -7.60 20.24 -4.90
C ASP A 67 -8.27 18.91 -5.27
N GLU A 68 -7.54 17.80 -5.18
CA GLU A 68 -7.94 16.48 -5.70
C GLU A 68 -8.17 15.45 -4.60
N GLY A 69 -7.61 15.67 -3.41
CA GLY A 69 -7.73 14.74 -2.28
C GLY A 69 -9.16 14.63 -1.79
N LEU A 70 -9.53 13.40 -1.44
CA LEU A 70 -10.83 13.08 -0.86
C LEU A 70 -10.81 13.22 0.66
N PRO A 71 -11.97 13.50 1.29
CA PRO A 71 -12.07 13.53 2.74
C PRO A 71 -11.63 12.19 3.36
N PRO A 72 -10.84 12.19 4.45
CA PRO A 72 -10.38 10.97 5.12
C PRO A 72 -11.48 9.93 5.39
N ALA A 73 -12.67 10.38 5.81
CA ALA A 73 -13.80 9.50 6.09
C ALA A 73 -14.34 8.79 4.84
N GLN A 74 -14.33 9.49 3.70
CA GLN A 74 -14.73 8.91 2.42
C GLN A 74 -13.70 7.87 1.96
N VAL A 75 -12.40 8.19 2.05
CA VAL A 75 -11.32 7.25 1.71
C VAL A 75 -11.42 5.97 2.54
N LEU A 76 -11.58 6.10 3.87
CA LEU A 76 -11.69 4.94 4.76
C LEU A 76 -12.90 4.05 4.42
N ALA A 77 -14.07 4.66 4.18
CA ALA A 77 -15.28 3.93 3.84
C ALA A 77 -15.16 3.20 2.49
N GLU A 78 -14.68 3.90 1.46
CA GLU A 78 -14.51 3.34 0.12
C GLU A 78 -13.43 2.26 0.07
N MET A 79 -12.34 2.42 0.83
CA MET A 79 -11.30 1.42 0.96
C MET A 79 -11.81 0.16 1.66
N ALA A 80 -12.53 0.31 2.78
CA ALA A 80 -13.12 -0.81 3.50
C ALA A 80 -14.13 -1.60 2.65
N GLU A 81 -14.96 -0.91 1.86
CA GLU A 81 -15.84 -1.55 0.88
C GLU A 81 -15.03 -2.28 -0.21
N PHE A 82 -13.97 -1.65 -0.72
CA PHE A 82 -13.11 -2.25 -1.75
C PHE A 82 -12.34 -3.48 -1.26
N VAL A 83 -12.10 -3.68 0.04
CA VAL A 83 -11.43 -4.89 0.55
C VAL A 83 -12.35 -5.86 1.26
N ALA A 84 -13.67 -5.60 1.26
CA ALA A 84 -14.63 -6.46 1.92
C ALA A 84 -14.52 -7.92 1.46
N GLY A 85 -14.22 -8.83 2.38
CA GLY A 85 -14.04 -10.26 2.10
C GLY A 85 -12.65 -10.66 1.58
N CYS A 86 -11.71 -9.72 1.46
CA CYS A 86 -10.32 -9.97 1.09
C CYS A 86 -9.43 -9.93 2.34
N PRO A 87 -8.48 -10.88 2.51
CA PRO A 87 -7.38 -10.67 3.44
C PRO A 87 -6.44 -9.60 2.86
N VAL A 88 -6.08 -8.62 3.69
CA VAL A 88 -5.25 -7.47 3.28
C VAL A 88 -3.83 -7.66 3.80
N TYR A 89 -2.83 -7.44 2.94
CA TYR A 89 -1.42 -7.55 3.29
C TYR A 89 -0.62 -6.30 2.88
N ALA A 90 0.43 -5.99 3.62
CA ALA A 90 1.44 -4.98 3.30
C ALA A 90 2.84 -5.56 3.45
N ASP A 91 3.84 -4.99 2.79
CA ASP A 91 5.25 -5.41 2.91
C ASP A 91 6.02 -4.63 3.99
N ALA A 92 5.42 -3.61 4.60
CA ALA A 92 5.94 -2.89 5.76
C ALA A 92 4.89 -2.73 6.88
N ASP A 93 5.35 -2.73 8.13
CA ASP A 93 4.49 -2.47 9.30
C ASP A 93 3.95 -1.03 9.34
N LEU A 94 4.59 -0.12 8.59
CA LEU A 94 4.21 1.29 8.58
C LEU A 94 2.83 1.52 7.93
N ASP A 95 2.41 0.67 6.99
CA ASP A 95 1.10 0.78 6.34
C ASP A 95 -0.06 0.62 7.34
N GLU A 96 0.07 -0.28 8.32
CA GLU A 96 -0.91 -0.40 9.39
C GLU A 96 -0.90 0.85 10.28
N PHE A 97 0.27 1.40 10.60
CA PHE A 97 0.38 2.65 11.35
C PHE A 97 -0.33 3.81 10.64
N TRP A 98 -0.15 3.98 9.33
CA TRP A 98 -0.84 5.05 8.60
C TRP A 98 -2.34 4.81 8.45
N LEU A 99 -2.79 3.56 8.36
CA LEU A 99 -4.20 3.22 8.44
C LEU A 99 -4.80 3.60 9.81
N GLU A 100 -4.06 3.38 10.91
CA GLU A 100 -4.47 3.82 12.25
C GLU A 100 -4.54 5.35 12.35
N VAL A 101 -3.55 6.08 11.82
CA VAL A 101 -3.55 7.55 11.76
C VAL A 101 -4.78 8.07 10.99
N LEU A 102 -5.12 7.43 9.87
CA LEU A 102 -6.33 7.74 9.09
C LEU A 102 -7.60 7.51 9.92
N CYS A 103 -7.69 6.37 10.62
CA CYS A 103 -8.82 6.04 11.48
C CYS A 103 -8.98 7.04 12.63
N GLN A 104 -7.87 7.45 13.26
CA GLN A 104 -7.87 8.43 14.36
C GLN A 104 -8.42 9.78 13.89
N ALA A 105 -8.05 10.24 12.70
CA ALA A 105 -8.51 11.52 12.16
C ALA A 105 -10.04 11.58 11.94
N VAL A 106 -10.69 10.42 11.80
CA VAL A 106 -12.15 10.32 11.60
C VAL A 106 -12.89 9.72 12.79
N GLY A 107 -12.20 9.43 13.89
CA GLY A 107 -12.79 8.80 15.08
C GLY A 107 -13.31 7.38 14.86
N ALA A 108 -12.73 6.64 13.91
CA ALA A 108 -13.10 5.26 13.60
C ALA A 108 -12.15 4.25 14.25
N LYS A 109 -12.60 2.99 14.30
CA LYS A 109 -11.73 1.84 14.57
C LYS A 109 -11.21 1.27 13.26
N LEU A 110 -10.12 0.50 13.32
CA LEU A 110 -9.62 -0.25 12.18
C LEU A 110 -10.75 -1.09 11.56
N PRO A 111 -11.07 -0.89 10.26
CA PRO A 111 -12.16 -1.63 9.60
C PRO A 111 -11.76 -3.07 9.23
N PHE A 112 -10.46 -3.34 9.12
CA PHE A 112 -9.87 -4.64 8.82
C PHE A 112 -8.43 -4.68 9.36
N PRO A 113 -7.87 -5.86 9.65
CA PRO A 113 -6.45 -6.01 9.96
C PRO A 113 -5.59 -5.91 8.68
N VAL A 114 -4.36 -5.42 8.83
CA VAL A 114 -3.33 -5.49 7.78
C VAL A 114 -2.30 -6.53 8.19
N HIS A 115 -2.12 -7.56 7.39
CA HIS A 115 -1.19 -8.65 7.69
C HIS A 115 0.17 -8.42 7.04
N TYR A 116 1.25 -8.91 7.66
CA TYR A 116 2.56 -8.84 7.03
C TYR A 116 2.66 -9.82 5.85
N LEU A 117 3.02 -9.32 4.66
CA LEU A 117 3.13 -10.12 3.44
C LEU A 117 4.12 -11.27 3.59
N GLY A 118 5.19 -11.09 4.38
CA GLY A 118 6.15 -12.17 4.65
C GLY A 118 5.54 -13.39 5.34
N GLU A 119 4.45 -13.23 6.11
CA GLU A 119 3.70 -14.34 6.69
C GLU A 119 2.97 -15.13 5.61
N PHE A 120 2.29 -14.45 4.68
CA PHE A 120 1.67 -15.09 3.53
C PHE A 120 2.69 -15.89 2.70
N LEU A 121 3.86 -15.30 2.45
CA LEU A 121 4.92 -15.94 1.67
C LEU A 121 5.45 -17.20 2.37
N LYS A 122 5.62 -17.13 3.68
CA LYS A 122 6.08 -18.24 4.51
C LYS A 122 5.05 -19.37 4.59
N ASP A 123 3.79 -19.02 4.86
CA ASP A 123 2.70 -19.99 5.01
C ASP A 123 2.35 -20.67 3.69
N GLY A 124 2.54 -19.96 2.56
CA GLY A 124 2.45 -20.52 1.21
C GLY A 124 3.61 -21.45 0.83
N GLY A 125 4.67 -21.52 1.64
CA GLY A 125 5.83 -22.38 1.38
C GLY A 125 6.71 -21.92 0.23
N TYR A 126 6.64 -20.64 -0.17
CA TYR A 126 7.44 -20.11 -1.26
C TYR A 126 8.91 -19.98 -0.87
N SER A 127 9.80 -20.53 -1.69
CA SER A 127 11.24 -20.43 -1.47
C SER A 127 11.76 -19.02 -1.79
N ARG A 128 12.85 -18.62 -1.14
CA ARG A 128 13.51 -17.33 -1.42
C ARG A 128 13.81 -17.11 -2.92
N PRO A 129 14.32 -18.11 -3.68
CA PRO A 129 14.52 -17.94 -5.12
C PRO A 129 13.23 -17.66 -5.91
N GLN A 130 12.10 -18.28 -5.55
CA GLN A 130 10.81 -18.01 -6.19
C GLN A 130 10.34 -16.58 -5.89
N VAL A 131 10.42 -16.17 -4.63
CA VAL A 131 10.03 -14.80 -4.22
C VAL A 131 10.90 -13.76 -4.92
N VAL A 132 12.21 -13.96 -4.97
CA VAL A 132 13.13 -13.05 -5.69
C VAL A 132 12.80 -13.02 -7.18
N ALA A 133 12.55 -14.15 -7.82
CA ALA A 133 12.17 -14.17 -9.23
C ALA A 133 10.85 -13.42 -9.47
N ALA A 134 9.87 -13.57 -8.57
CA ALA A 134 8.58 -12.88 -8.66
C ALA A 134 8.73 -11.37 -8.49
N LEU A 135 9.58 -10.93 -7.57
CA LEU A 135 9.91 -9.51 -7.36
C LEU A 135 10.56 -8.89 -8.61
N GLU A 136 11.55 -9.56 -9.18
CA GLU A 136 12.24 -9.10 -10.40
C GLU A 136 11.29 -9.05 -11.61
N GLU A 137 10.42 -10.06 -11.76
CA GLU A 137 9.40 -10.10 -12.81
C GLU A 137 8.39 -8.96 -12.64
N ALA A 138 7.81 -8.81 -11.44
CA ALA A 138 6.85 -7.77 -11.14
C ALA A 138 7.46 -6.37 -11.37
N LYS A 139 8.72 -6.16 -10.97
CA LYS A 139 9.46 -4.91 -11.21
C LYS A 139 9.69 -4.65 -12.71
N ARG A 140 9.94 -5.69 -13.50
CA ARG A 140 10.08 -5.54 -14.96
C ARG A 140 8.75 -5.13 -15.62
N LEU A 141 7.63 -5.71 -15.16
CA LEU A 141 6.30 -5.42 -15.69
C LEU A 141 5.77 -4.06 -15.23
N LEU A 142 6.05 -3.67 -13.98
CA LEU A 142 5.58 -2.47 -13.32
C LEU A 142 6.77 -1.70 -12.70
N PRO A 143 7.54 -0.97 -13.51
CA PRO A 143 8.84 -0.40 -13.09
C PRO A 143 8.75 0.91 -12.31
N LYS A 144 7.56 1.52 -12.17
CA LYS A 144 7.38 2.76 -11.41
C LYS A 144 7.32 2.44 -9.93
N GLU A 145 8.04 3.22 -9.12
CA GLU A 145 8.18 3.06 -7.66
C GLU A 145 7.83 4.38 -6.96
N HIS A 146 7.48 4.30 -5.68
CA HIS A 146 7.17 5.44 -4.79
C HIS A 146 5.86 6.17 -5.12
N LEU A 147 4.90 5.37 -5.58
CA LEU A 147 3.52 5.78 -5.77
C LEU A 147 2.67 4.61 -5.28
N ALA A 148 1.82 4.83 -4.28
CA ALA A 148 1.05 3.74 -3.67
C ALA A 148 0.29 2.92 -4.71
N ARG A 149 -0.28 3.58 -5.72
CA ARG A 149 -1.00 2.91 -6.82
C ARG A 149 -0.15 1.96 -7.66
N GLU A 150 1.14 2.22 -7.81
CA GLU A 150 2.06 1.38 -8.56
C GLU A 150 2.67 0.32 -7.64
N ASP A 151 2.95 0.67 -6.39
CA ASP A 151 3.56 -0.20 -5.39
C ASP A 151 2.58 -1.31 -4.96
N ALA A 152 1.32 -0.97 -4.63
CA ALA A 152 0.28 -1.96 -4.34
C ALA A 152 0.06 -2.93 -5.52
N LYS A 153 0.02 -2.42 -6.76
CA LYS A 153 -0.10 -3.28 -7.97
C LYS A 153 1.10 -4.20 -8.14
N ARG A 154 2.31 -3.71 -7.86
CA ARG A 154 3.53 -4.50 -7.95
C ARG A 154 3.52 -5.63 -6.92
N LEU A 155 3.13 -5.34 -5.67
CA LEU A 155 2.95 -6.37 -4.64
C LEU A 155 1.87 -7.40 -5.05
N ALA A 156 0.75 -6.95 -5.61
CA ALA A 156 -0.30 -7.86 -6.09
C ALA A 156 0.20 -8.74 -7.24
N MET A 157 1.03 -8.21 -8.12
CA MET A 157 1.68 -8.96 -9.20
C MET A 157 2.64 -10.02 -8.64
N VAL A 158 3.44 -9.70 -7.60
CA VAL A 158 4.31 -10.68 -6.93
C VAL A 158 3.49 -11.86 -6.41
N VAL A 159 2.41 -11.58 -5.68
CA VAL A 159 1.54 -12.63 -5.14
C VAL A 159 0.89 -13.44 -6.26
N LYS A 160 0.39 -12.77 -7.30
CA LYS A 160 -0.23 -13.43 -8.46
C LYS A 160 0.74 -14.41 -9.14
N LEU A 161 1.95 -13.94 -9.46
CA LEU A 161 3.00 -14.74 -10.09
C LEU A 161 3.36 -15.99 -9.28
N LEU A 162 3.43 -15.86 -7.95
CA LEU A 162 3.69 -16.98 -7.04
C LEU A 162 2.51 -17.96 -6.98
N VAL A 163 1.28 -17.46 -6.88
CA VAL A 163 0.05 -18.29 -6.80
C VAL A 163 -0.20 -19.04 -8.11
N ASP A 164 0.03 -18.40 -9.26
CA ASP A 164 -0.17 -19.00 -10.57
C ASP A 164 0.99 -19.94 -10.97
N GLY A 165 2.11 -19.90 -10.23
CA GLY A 165 3.30 -20.71 -10.50
C GLY A 165 4.07 -20.25 -11.75
N GLU A 166 3.93 -18.98 -12.12
CA GLU A 166 4.50 -18.41 -13.36
C GLU A 166 5.98 -18.00 -13.22
N VAL A 167 6.63 -18.37 -12.12
CA VAL A 167 8.02 -17.99 -11.83
C VAL A 167 8.87 -19.21 -11.55
N GLU A 168 9.75 -19.52 -12.51
CA GLU A 168 10.81 -20.50 -12.32
C GLU A 168 11.99 -19.86 -11.56
N PRO A 169 12.58 -20.56 -10.56
CA PRO A 169 13.81 -20.10 -9.93
C PRO A 169 14.89 -19.89 -10.98
N SER A 170 15.49 -18.69 -11.01
CA SER A 170 16.65 -18.44 -11.86
C SER A 170 17.72 -19.49 -11.58
N SER A 171 17.96 -20.36 -12.57
CA SER A 171 19.06 -21.33 -12.57
C SER A 171 20.38 -20.57 -12.73
N ARG A 172 20.89 -19.96 -11.65
CA ARG A 172 22.26 -19.47 -11.60
C ARG A 172 23.08 -20.43 -10.76
N THR A 173 23.78 -21.31 -11.46
CA THR A 173 25.03 -21.99 -11.04
C THR A 173 26.09 -20.98 -10.68
#